data_AF-A0A7X8VUQ8-F1
#
_entry.id   AF-A0A7X8VUQ8-F1
#
_cell.length_a   1.000
_cell.length_b   1.000
_cell.length_c   1.000
_cell.angle_alpha   90.00
_cell.angle_beta   90.00
_cell.angle_gamma   90.00
#
_symmetry.space_group_name_H-M   'P 1'
#
loop_
_entity.id
_entity.type
_entity.pdbx_description
1 polymer ?
#
loop_
_entity_poly.entity_id
_entity_poly.type
_entity_poly.pdbx_seq_one_letter_code
_entity_poly.pdbx_strand_id
1 'polypeptide(L)'
;MLLLSACLSGRGYTEASRPRPGQPYWVDEEVLQASVVRLLEAARLASRGPGIVERYAGILRYWYGVASGNGEDVDGGIRALNYLRAIHFSQQGGKGLWEQTVEAAKKVDVSREGLSARPIPADYQ
;
A
#
# COMPACT_ATOMS: atom_id res chain seq x y z
N MET A 1 -24.80 -3.43 -6.63
CA MET A 1 -23.78 -4.48 -6.64
C MET A 1 -22.97 -4.33 -5.35
N LEU A 2 -23.38 -5.01 -4.27
CA LEU A 2 -23.06 -4.67 -2.88
C LEU A 2 -22.82 -5.95 -2.07
N LEU A 3 -21.84 -6.79 -2.45
CA LEU A 3 -21.68 -8.12 -1.82
C LEU A 3 -20.22 -8.62 -1.76
N LEU A 4 -19.24 -7.76 -1.45
CA LEU A 4 -17.87 -8.21 -1.14
C LEU A 4 -17.31 -7.74 0.21
N SER A 5 -18.00 -6.85 0.94
CA SER A 5 -17.47 -6.28 2.18
C SER A 5 -17.54 -7.22 3.40
N ALA A 6 -18.36 -8.27 3.35
CA ALA A 6 -18.67 -9.09 4.53
C ALA A 6 -17.72 -10.29 4.78
N CYS A 7 -16.89 -10.69 3.81
CA CYS A 7 -16.03 -11.88 3.96
C CYS A 7 -14.57 -11.58 4.35
N LEU A 8 -14.21 -10.31 4.59
CA LEU A 8 -12.83 -9.88 4.89
C LEU A 8 -12.54 -9.71 6.40
N SER A 9 -13.53 -9.92 7.26
CA SER A 9 -13.48 -9.71 8.72
C SER A 9 -12.47 -10.60 9.47
N GLY A 10 -11.83 -11.57 8.81
CA GLY A 10 -10.78 -12.42 9.40
C GLY A 10 -9.34 -12.06 9.01
N ARG A 11 -9.10 -11.05 8.16
CA ARG A 11 -7.77 -10.77 7.57
C ARG A 11 -7.08 -9.48 8.07
N GLY A 12 -7.57 -8.88 9.16
CA GLY A 12 -7.02 -7.64 9.70
C GLY A 12 -7.54 -6.37 9.03
N TYR A 13 -8.56 -6.47 8.17
CA TYR A 13 -9.27 -5.32 7.61
C TYR A 13 -10.21 -4.73 8.66
N THR A 14 -9.90 -3.52 9.11
CA THR A 14 -10.71 -2.73 10.05
C THR A 14 -11.34 -1.54 9.34
N GLU A 15 -12.21 -0.80 10.03
CA GLU A 15 -12.73 0.49 9.53
C GLU A 15 -11.61 1.46 9.12
N ALA A 16 -10.42 1.37 9.74
CA ALA A 16 -9.27 2.20 9.37
C ALA A 16 -8.64 1.84 8.01
N SER A 17 -9.04 0.72 7.41
CA SER A 17 -8.54 0.21 6.11
C SER A 17 -9.60 0.19 5.01
N ARG A 18 -10.76 0.82 5.24
CA ARG A 18 -11.89 0.87 4.29
C ARG A 18 -12.05 2.28 3.72
N PRO A 19 -12.59 2.42 2.49
CA PRO A 19 -12.95 3.73 1.97
C PRO A 19 -14.04 4.34 2.85
N ARG A 20 -13.97 5.66 3.07
CA ARG A 20 -15.09 6.36 3.73
C ARG A 20 -16.21 6.64 2.72
N PRO A 21 -17.47 6.80 3.19
CA PRO A 21 -18.55 7.24 2.31
C PRO A 21 -18.17 8.53 1.58
N GLY A 22 -18.37 8.56 0.27
CA GLY A 22 -18.03 9.72 -0.57
C GLY A 22 -16.54 9.95 -0.81
N GLN A 23 -15.65 9.01 -0.45
CA GLN A 23 -14.24 9.08 -0.83
C GLN A 23 -14.14 8.99 -2.37
N PRO A 24 -13.74 10.08 -3.07
CA PRO A 24 -13.83 10.14 -4.52
C PRO A 24 -12.78 9.27 -5.22
N TYR A 25 -11.64 9.05 -4.56
CA TYR A 25 -10.54 8.22 -5.05
C TYR A 25 -10.27 7.09 -4.09
N TRP A 26 -10.30 5.86 -4.60
CA TRP A 26 -9.95 4.66 -3.86
C TRP A 26 -8.96 3.82 -4.64
N VAL A 27 -8.43 2.80 -3.99
CA VAL A 27 -7.53 1.83 -4.63
C VAL A 27 -8.31 0.90 -5.55
N ASP A 28 -7.64 0.42 -6.60
CA ASP A 28 -8.09 -0.77 -7.31
C ASP A 28 -7.65 -2.00 -6.49
N GLU A 29 -8.59 -2.58 -5.76
CA GLU A 29 -8.32 -3.64 -4.78
C GLU A 29 -7.71 -4.89 -5.42
N GLU A 30 -8.12 -5.25 -6.64
CA GLU A 30 -7.63 -6.43 -7.34
C GLU A 30 -6.19 -6.23 -7.83
N VAL A 31 -5.93 -5.11 -8.51
CA VAL A 31 -4.59 -4.74 -8.97
C VAL A 31 -3.63 -4.64 -7.80
N LEU A 32 -4.08 -4.06 -6.70
CA LEU A 32 -3.27 -3.86 -5.52
C LEU A 32 -2.93 -5.18 -4.82
N GLN A 33 -3.92 -6.05 -4.62
CA GLN A 33 -3.70 -7.36 -4.02
C GLN A 33 -2.75 -8.20 -4.88
N ALA A 34 -2.95 -8.23 -6.21
CA ALA A 34 -2.07 -8.95 -7.12
C ALA A 34 -0.63 -8.42 -7.07
N SER A 35 -0.45 -7.10 -6.98
CA SER A 35 0.87 -6.46 -6.91
C SER A 35 1.61 -6.81 -5.62
N VAL A 36 0.93 -6.75 -4.47
CA VAL A 36 1.52 -7.12 -3.18
C VAL A 36 1.90 -8.60 -3.15
N VAL A 37 1.03 -9.50 -3.62
CA VAL A 37 1.32 -10.93 -3.68
C VAL A 37 2.57 -11.20 -4.52
N ARG A 38 2.67 -10.63 -5.72
CA ARG A 38 3.84 -10.80 -6.60
C ARG A 38 5.13 -10.29 -5.95
N LEU A 39 5.07 -9.17 -5.24
CA LEU A 39 6.22 -8.62 -4.51
C LEU A 39 6.68 -9.53 -3.38
N LEU A 40 5.73 -10.05 -2.58
CA LEU A 40 6.05 -10.96 -1.48
C LEU A 40 6.62 -12.30 -1.97
N GLU A 41 6.08 -12.85 -3.06
CA GLU A 41 6.65 -14.03 -3.71
C GLU A 41 8.09 -13.76 -4.21
N ALA A 42 8.33 -12.60 -4.84
CA ALA A 42 9.68 -12.21 -5.25
C ALA A 42 10.64 -12.06 -4.05
N ALA A 43 10.15 -11.57 -2.91
CA ALA A 43 10.94 -11.41 -1.69
C ALA A 43 11.34 -12.75 -1.07
N ARG A 44 10.42 -13.71 -1.04
CA ARG A 44 10.66 -15.06 -0.52
C ARG A 44 11.70 -15.82 -1.32
N LEU A 45 11.72 -15.62 -2.62
CA LEU A 45 12.63 -16.35 -3.50
C LEU A 45 14.10 -15.93 -3.35
N ALA A 46 14.41 -14.89 -2.53
CA ALA A 46 15.72 -14.38 -2.08
C ALA A 46 16.78 -14.05 -3.16
N SER A 47 16.56 -14.52 -4.38
CA SER A 47 17.51 -14.58 -5.50
C SER A 47 16.99 -13.83 -6.74
N ARG A 48 15.76 -13.30 -6.71
CA ARG A 48 15.07 -12.75 -7.90
C ARG A 48 14.73 -11.27 -7.88
N GLY A 49 15.02 -10.53 -6.81
CA GLY A 49 14.59 -9.12 -6.73
C GLY A 49 15.52 -8.21 -5.96
N PRO A 50 16.65 -7.74 -6.52
CA PRO A 50 17.25 -6.50 -6.03
C PRO A 50 16.20 -5.38 -6.08
N GLY A 51 16.13 -4.55 -5.04
CA GLY A 51 15.25 -3.37 -5.03
C GLY A 51 13.78 -3.64 -4.63
N ILE A 52 13.47 -4.71 -3.88
CA ILE A 52 12.09 -5.00 -3.46
C ILE A 52 11.53 -3.91 -2.54
N VAL A 53 12.34 -3.42 -1.59
CA VAL A 53 11.94 -2.37 -0.66
C VAL A 53 11.52 -1.12 -1.42
N GLU A 54 12.29 -0.72 -2.42
CA GLU A 54 12.09 0.46 -3.26
C GLU A 54 10.85 0.32 -4.15
N ARG A 55 10.67 -0.84 -4.80
CA ARG A 55 9.47 -1.11 -5.59
C ARG A 55 8.22 -1.08 -4.74
N TYR A 56 8.27 -1.69 -3.56
CA TYR A 56 7.12 -1.70 -2.66
C TYR A 56 6.85 -0.28 -2.11
N ALA A 57 7.90 0.48 -1.80
CA ALA A 57 7.75 1.89 -1.41
C ALA A 57 7.10 2.73 -2.51
N GLY A 58 7.43 2.45 -3.79
CA GLY A 58 6.76 3.03 -4.94
C GLY A 58 5.26 2.75 -4.98
N ILE A 59 4.85 1.51 -4.69
CA ILE A 59 3.42 1.14 -4.58
C ILE A 59 2.75 1.91 -3.44
N LEU A 60 3.38 2.01 -2.27
CA LEU A 60 2.82 2.77 -1.14
C LEU A 60 2.57 4.24 -1.53
N ARG A 61 3.58 4.89 -2.11
CA ARG A 61 3.47 6.30 -2.54
C ARG A 61 2.42 6.49 -3.64
N TYR A 62 2.38 5.59 -4.63
CA TYR A 62 1.42 5.66 -5.72
C TYR A 62 -0.02 5.59 -5.20
N TRP A 63 -0.36 4.57 -4.41
CA TRP A 63 -1.73 4.39 -3.93
C TRP A 63 -2.12 5.39 -2.84
N TYR A 64 -1.16 5.85 -2.03
CA TYR A 64 -1.38 7.01 -1.18
C TYR A 64 -1.74 8.23 -2.03
N GLY A 65 -0.96 8.54 -3.07
CA GLY A 65 -1.22 9.65 -3.98
C GLY A 65 -2.59 9.56 -4.66
N VAL A 66 -2.95 8.38 -5.18
CA VAL A 66 -4.27 8.13 -5.77
C VAL A 66 -5.37 8.39 -4.75
N ALA A 67 -5.35 7.70 -3.61
CA ALA A 67 -6.43 7.76 -2.63
C ALA A 67 -6.54 9.10 -1.90
N SER A 68 -5.44 9.86 -1.81
CA SER A 68 -5.41 11.18 -1.18
C SER A 68 -5.63 12.34 -2.15
N GLY A 69 -5.85 12.09 -3.45
CA GLY A 69 -5.88 13.19 -4.44
C GLY A 69 -4.57 13.99 -4.43
N ASN A 70 -3.43 13.28 -4.40
CA ASN A 70 -2.10 13.83 -4.21
C ASN A 70 -1.91 14.64 -2.91
N GLY A 71 -2.59 14.27 -1.82
CA GLY A 71 -2.42 14.87 -0.49
C GLY A 71 -3.46 15.92 -0.10
N GLU A 72 -4.49 16.13 -0.92
CA GLU A 72 -5.67 16.93 -0.55
C GLU A 72 -6.51 16.22 0.53
N ASP A 73 -6.52 14.89 0.50
CA ASP A 73 -7.22 14.02 1.44
C ASP A 73 -6.25 13.05 2.13
N VAL A 74 -5.48 13.55 3.10
CA VAL A 74 -4.49 12.75 3.83
C VAL A 74 -5.13 11.52 4.48
N ASP A 75 -6.30 11.67 5.11
CA ASP A 75 -7.03 10.57 5.75
C ASP A 75 -7.43 9.47 4.76
N GLY A 76 -7.86 9.83 3.56
CA GLY A 76 -8.15 8.89 2.48
C GLY A 76 -6.91 8.10 2.05
N GLY A 77 -5.77 8.79 1.98
CA GLY A 77 -4.46 8.16 1.74
C GLY A 77 -4.03 7.21 2.85
N ILE A 78 -4.17 7.61 4.12
CA ILE A 78 -3.84 6.76 5.28
C ILE A 78 -4.70 5.48 5.27
N ARG A 79 -5.99 5.59 4.94
CA ARG A 79 -6.87 4.41 4.80
C ARG A 79 -6.38 3.43 3.74
N ALA A 80 -5.90 3.93 2.61
CA ALA A 80 -5.30 3.09 1.57
C ALA A 80 -4.00 2.43 2.03
N LEU A 81 -3.15 3.14 2.79
CA LEU A 81 -1.94 2.55 3.37
C LEU A 81 -2.27 1.46 4.40
N ASN A 82 -3.29 1.65 5.22
CA ASN A 82 -3.78 0.64 6.16
C ASN A 82 -4.35 -0.59 5.43
N TYR A 83 -5.01 -0.38 4.29
CA TYR A 83 -5.48 -1.47 3.43
C TYR A 83 -4.30 -2.28 2.87
N LEU A 84 -3.27 -1.60 2.36
CA LEU A 84 -2.01 -2.21 1.93
C LEU A 84 -1.33 -3.02 3.05
N ARG A 85 -1.31 -2.47 4.26
CA ARG A 85 -0.79 -3.13 5.46
C ARG A 85 -1.56 -4.41 5.78
N ALA A 86 -2.89 -4.35 5.72
CA ALA A 86 -3.74 -5.52 5.95
C ALA A 86 -3.50 -6.60 4.88
N ILE A 87 -3.39 -6.23 3.59
CA ILE A 87 -3.02 -7.18 2.53
C ILE A 87 -1.67 -7.83 2.85
N HIS A 88 -0.63 -7.03 3.11
CA HIS A 88 0.72 -7.50 3.40
C HIS A 88 0.73 -8.60 4.47
N PHE A 89 0.12 -8.33 5.62
CA PHE A 89 0.09 -9.29 6.73
C PHE A 89 -0.85 -10.46 6.47
N SER A 90 -1.97 -10.26 5.76
CA SER A 90 -2.85 -11.38 5.34
C SER A 90 -2.13 -12.36 4.40
N GLN A 91 -1.14 -11.88 3.64
CA GLN A 91 -0.29 -12.67 2.77
C GLN A 91 0.99 -13.17 3.47
N GLN A 92 1.04 -13.15 4.80
CA GLN A 92 2.22 -13.56 5.59
C GLN A 92 3.49 -12.78 5.23
N GLY A 93 3.35 -11.50 4.90
CA GLY A 93 4.48 -10.59 4.72
C GLY A 93 5.21 -10.34 6.04
N GLY A 94 6.54 -10.28 6.00
CA GLY A 94 7.35 -10.07 7.20
C GLY A 94 7.24 -8.65 7.75
N LYS A 95 7.24 -8.50 9.08
CA LYS A 95 7.21 -7.19 9.77
C LYS A 95 8.40 -6.30 9.37
N GLY A 96 9.61 -6.86 9.36
CA GLY A 96 10.82 -6.10 9.01
C GLY A 96 10.82 -5.61 7.56
N LEU A 97 10.20 -6.34 6.62
CA LEU A 97 10.03 -5.88 5.24
C LEU A 97 9.08 -4.69 5.18
N TRP A 98 7.95 -4.77 5.89
CA TRP A 98 6.98 -3.68 5.98
C TRP A 98 7.62 -2.40 6.51
N GLU A 99 8.34 -2.48 7.63
CA GLU A 99 8.99 -1.32 8.27
C GLU A 99 10.02 -0.67 7.32
N GLN A 100 10.86 -1.47 6.67
CA GLN A 100 11.82 -0.96 5.67
C GLN A 100 11.12 -0.27 4.49
N THR A 101 10.03 -0.85 4.00
CA THR A 101 9.24 -0.29 2.90
C THR A 101 8.56 1.03 3.31
N VAL A 102 7.99 1.12 4.51
CA VAL A 102 7.40 2.37 5.03
C VAL A 102 8.47 3.46 5.15
N GLU A 103 9.63 3.15 5.73
CA GLU A 103 10.73 4.11 5.86
C GLU A 103 11.28 4.56 4.50
N ALA A 104 11.32 3.68 3.51
CA ALA A 104 11.66 4.04 2.14
C ALA A 104 10.58 4.90 1.46
N ALA A 105 9.30 4.64 1.73
CA ALA A 105 8.16 5.37 1.16
C ALA A 105 8.03 6.82 1.69
N LYS A 106 8.50 7.07 2.92
CA LYS A 106 8.57 8.43 3.51
C LYS A 106 9.59 9.33 2.81
N LYS A 107 10.56 8.74 2.11
CA LYS A 107 11.56 9.49 1.35
C LYS A 107 10.97 9.85 -0.01
N VAL A 108 11.27 11.08 -0.46
CA VAL A 108 11.02 11.50 -1.83
C VAL A 108 11.85 10.62 -2.74
N ASP A 109 11.18 9.93 -3.66
CA ASP A 109 11.83 9.12 -4.68
C ASP A 109 11.50 9.73 -6.04
N VAL A 110 12.55 10.19 -6.73
CA VAL A 110 12.48 10.46 -8.16
C VAL A 110 12.80 9.12 -8.80
N SER A 111 11.79 8.28 -9.01
CA SER A 111 12.03 6.94 -9.57
C SER A 111 12.79 7.08 -10.89
N ARG A 112 13.67 6.12 -11.20
CA ARG A 112 14.34 6.04 -12.52
C ARG A 112 13.34 5.98 -13.69
N GLU A 113 12.09 5.65 -13.41
CA GLU A 113 10.97 5.57 -14.36
C GLU A 113 10.17 6.88 -14.45
N GLY A 114 10.60 7.96 -13.78
CA GLY A 114 10.06 9.31 -13.94
C GLY A 114 8.73 9.58 -13.22
N LEU A 115 8.23 8.63 -12.44
CA LEU A 115 7.03 8.83 -11.62
C LEU A 115 7.42 9.50 -10.30
N SER A 116 7.29 10.84 -10.25
CA SER A 116 7.36 11.60 -9.00
C SER A 116 6.11 11.31 -8.17
N ALA A 117 6.19 10.29 -7.32
CA ALA A 117 5.14 9.98 -6.36
C ALA A 117 5.45 10.71 -5.04
N ARG A 118 4.48 11.46 -4.51
CA ARG A 118 4.64 12.16 -3.22
C ARG A 118 5.01 11.17 -2.12
N PRO A 119 5.87 11.57 -1.16
CA PRO A 119 6.14 10.73 0.00
C PRO A 119 4.85 10.51 0.81
N ILE A 120 4.77 9.36 1.47
CA ILE A 120 3.71 9.12 2.46
C ILE A 120 3.97 9.96 3.73
N PRO A 121 2.97 10.17 4.60
CA PRO A 121 3.13 10.95 5.83
C PRO A 121 4.26 10.42 6.72
N ALA A 122 5.06 11.34 7.27
CA ALA A 122 6.26 11.00 8.04
C ALA A 122 5.94 10.24 9.34
N ASP A 123 4.75 10.45 9.88
CA ASP A 123 4.20 9.86 11.09
C ASP A 123 3.49 8.51 10.87
N TYR A 124 3.35 8.04 9.62
CA TYR A 124 2.77 6.73 9.32
C TYR A 124 3.67 5.56 9.80
N GLN A 125 3.06 4.47 10.29
CA GLN A 125 3.72 3.31 10.89
C GLN A 125 3.24 1.97 10.32
#